data_AF-A0A7M4CEJ2-F1
#
_entry.id   AF-A0A7M4CEJ2-F1
#
_cell.length_a   1.000
_cell.length_b   1.000
_cell.length_c   1.000
_cell.angle_alpha   90.00
_cell.angle_beta   90.00
_cell.angle_gamma   90.00
#
_symmetry.space_group_name_H-M   'P 1'
#
loop_
_entity.id
_entity.type
_entity.pdbx_description
1 polymer ?
#
loop_
_entity_poly.entity_id
_entity_poly.type
_entity_poly.pdbx_seq_one_letter_code
_entity_poly.pdbx_strand_id
1 'polypeptide(L)'
;NWAARLISLYFIIYILHSPVLGGNCSDEELNKLGMLEGDGFDRDALFKSSHGMGKVGKRYGLKTTPKVDKVLADLETLFGKHGLGGISKDCLKCFAQSLVCVLMKCRGACLKGPCTDDCQNCFDRNCKSALLECIGKTSIPNPCKWKEDYLKYKFP
;
A
#
# COMPACT_ATOMS: atom_id res chain seq x y z
N ASN A 1 -6.50 -36.12 -48.07
CA ASN A 1 -6.56 -34.90 -47.23
C ASN A 1 -6.80 -35.27 -45.77
N TRP A 2 -5.74 -35.68 -45.08
CA TRP A 2 -5.76 -36.13 -43.68
C TRP A 2 -4.97 -35.15 -42.78
N ALA A 3 -5.29 -33.86 -42.85
CA ALA A 3 -4.50 -32.80 -42.20
C ALA A 3 -5.32 -31.81 -41.37
N ALA A 4 -6.48 -32.22 -40.83
CA ALA A 4 -7.39 -31.29 -40.15
C ALA A 4 -7.95 -31.79 -38.80
N ARG A 5 -7.23 -32.65 -38.05
CA ARG A 5 -7.72 -33.15 -36.76
C ARG A 5 -6.67 -33.27 -35.64
N LEU A 6 -5.68 -32.38 -35.58
CA LEU A 6 -4.67 -32.37 -34.51
C LEU A 6 -4.37 -30.99 -33.89
N ILE A 7 -5.29 -30.02 -33.98
CA ILE A 7 -5.11 -28.67 -33.37
C ILE A 7 -6.27 -28.33 -32.44
N SER A 8 -6.68 -29.25 -31.56
CA SER A 8 -7.85 -29.00 -30.69
C SER A 8 -7.69 -29.39 -29.22
N LEU A 9 -6.50 -29.72 -28.72
CA LEU A 9 -6.35 -30.18 -27.33
C LEU A 9 -5.15 -29.63 -26.54
N TYR A 10 -4.44 -28.60 -27.02
CA TYR A 10 -3.38 -27.91 -26.24
C TYR A 10 -3.82 -26.58 -25.61
N PHE A 11 -5.13 -26.33 -25.49
CA PHE A 11 -5.69 -25.14 -24.83
C PHE A 11 -6.43 -25.44 -23.52
N ILE A 12 -6.15 -26.60 -22.91
CA ILE A 12 -6.71 -26.99 -21.62
C ILE A 12 -5.53 -27.23 -20.69
N ILE A 13 -5.52 -26.57 -19.52
CA ILE A 13 -4.49 -26.52 -18.45
C ILE A 13 -3.65 -25.22 -18.36
N TYR A 14 -4.18 -24.05 -18.76
CA TYR A 14 -3.74 -22.75 -18.19
C TYR A 14 -4.89 -21.73 -18.15
N ILE A 15 -6.08 -22.16 -17.71
CA ILE A 15 -7.11 -21.23 -17.24
C ILE A 15 -6.94 -21.11 -15.73
N LEU A 16 -6.94 -19.86 -15.23
CA LEU A 16 -6.73 -19.38 -13.84
C LEU A 16 -5.25 -19.04 -13.57
N HIS A 17 -4.73 -17.86 -13.91
CA HIS A 17 -5.18 -16.56 -13.42
C HIS A 17 -4.95 -15.48 -14.49
N SER A 18 -6.02 -14.93 -15.06
CA SER A 18 -5.92 -13.68 -15.80
C SER A 18 -5.60 -12.55 -14.80
N PRO A 19 -4.51 -11.78 -14.95
CA PRO A 19 -4.22 -10.68 -14.05
C PRO A 19 -5.03 -9.47 -14.52
N VAL A 20 -6.34 -9.45 -14.27
CA VAL A 20 -7.13 -8.24 -14.60
C VAL A 20 -6.98 -7.17 -13.50
N LEU A 21 -6.60 -7.58 -12.28
CA LEU A 21 -5.97 -6.74 -11.23
C LEU A 21 -5.03 -7.63 -10.39
N GLY A 22 -3.98 -8.18 -11.00
CA GLY A 22 -2.97 -8.97 -10.28
C GLY A 22 -2.00 -8.05 -9.53
N GLY A 23 -2.37 -7.63 -8.32
CA GLY A 23 -1.51 -6.81 -7.46
C GLY A 23 -0.42 -7.59 -6.76
N ASN A 24 0.59 -6.89 -6.24
CA ASN A 24 1.65 -7.46 -5.39
C ASN A 24 1.19 -7.77 -3.96
N CYS A 25 -0.09 -7.51 -3.64
CA CYS A 25 -0.67 -7.75 -2.32
C CYS A 25 -1.88 -8.68 -2.43
N SER A 26 -1.95 -9.68 -1.55
CA SER A 26 -3.15 -10.47 -1.32
C SER A 26 -4.16 -9.72 -0.44
N ASP A 27 -5.41 -10.18 -0.47
CA ASP A 27 -6.47 -9.60 0.36
C ASP A 27 -6.22 -9.84 1.85
N GLU A 28 -5.60 -10.96 2.22
CA GLU A 28 -5.21 -11.25 3.60
C GLU A 28 -4.19 -10.23 4.12
N GLU A 29 -3.17 -9.91 3.33
CA GLU A 29 -2.16 -8.90 3.69
C GLU A 29 -2.77 -7.51 3.82
N LEU A 30 -3.63 -7.13 2.88
CA LEU A 30 -4.29 -5.82 2.94
C LEU A 30 -5.26 -5.75 4.12
N ASN A 31 -5.97 -6.83 4.45
CA ASN A 31 -6.82 -6.89 5.64
C ASN A 31 -6.01 -6.75 6.93
N LYS A 32 -4.86 -7.44 7.06
CA LYS A 32 -3.92 -7.28 8.19
C LYS A 32 -3.43 -5.83 8.36
N LEU A 33 -3.36 -5.06 7.28
CA LEU A 33 -2.98 -3.66 7.29
C LEU A 33 -4.18 -2.70 7.47
N GLY A 34 -5.41 -3.21 7.55
CA GLY A 34 -6.65 -2.43 7.55
C GLY A 34 -6.91 -1.69 6.23
N MET A 35 -6.38 -2.19 5.11
CA MET A 35 -6.43 -1.57 3.78
C MET A 35 -7.55 -2.10 2.88
N LEU A 36 -8.49 -2.87 3.43
CA LEU A 36 -9.71 -3.32 2.75
C LEU A 36 -10.94 -2.90 3.56
N GLU A 37 -11.86 -2.16 2.95
CA GLU A 37 -13.18 -1.90 3.53
C GLU A 37 -14.11 -3.09 3.29
N GLY A 38 -15.03 -3.36 4.21
CA GLY A 38 -16.00 -4.47 4.13
C GLY A 38 -16.35 -5.05 5.50
N ASP A 39 -17.00 -6.20 5.49
CA ASP A 39 -17.29 -6.97 6.71
C ASP A 39 -15.97 -7.36 7.39
N GLY A 40 -15.83 -7.00 8.66
CA GLY A 40 -14.59 -7.22 9.42
C GLY A 40 -13.50 -6.16 9.22
N PHE A 41 -13.84 -4.98 8.68
CA PHE A 41 -12.90 -3.85 8.57
C PHE A 41 -12.25 -3.50 9.91
N ASP A 42 -10.94 -3.69 9.99
CA ASP A 42 -10.14 -3.38 11.17
C ASP A 42 -9.58 -1.95 11.09
N ARG A 43 -10.29 -1.01 11.72
CA ARG A 43 -9.88 0.39 11.82
C ARG A 43 -8.62 0.58 12.66
N ASP A 44 -8.40 -0.27 13.68
CA ASP A 44 -7.19 -0.19 14.50
C ASP A 44 -5.96 -0.55 13.65
N ALA A 45 -6.06 -1.65 12.89
CA ALA A 45 -5.02 -2.04 11.93
C ALA A 45 -4.72 -0.93 10.91
N LEU A 46 -5.75 -0.27 10.36
CA LEU A 46 -5.59 0.87 9.46
C LEU A 46 -4.82 2.02 10.11
N PHE A 47 -5.20 2.40 11.34
CA PHE A 47 -4.56 3.49 12.05
C PHE A 47 -3.11 3.15 12.38
N LYS A 48 -2.89 1.92 12.86
CA LYS A 48 -1.59 1.39 13.21
C LYS A 48 -0.65 1.34 12.00
N SER A 49 -1.09 0.77 10.89
CA SER A 49 -0.27 0.70 9.66
C SER A 49 0.02 2.11 9.12
N SER A 50 -0.98 2.99 9.10
CA SER A 50 -0.83 4.39 8.63
C SER A 50 0.12 5.22 9.49
N HIS A 51 0.03 5.12 10.83
CA HIS A 51 0.98 5.77 11.73
C HIS A 51 2.37 5.16 11.63
N GLY A 52 2.47 3.84 11.49
CA GLY A 52 3.74 3.16 11.28
C GLY A 52 4.46 3.65 10.01
N MET A 53 3.72 3.73 8.90
CA MET A 53 4.20 4.32 7.64
C MET A 53 4.60 5.79 7.82
N GLY A 54 3.78 6.59 8.50
CA GLY A 54 4.11 7.98 8.82
C GLY A 54 5.38 8.12 9.67
N LYS A 55 5.60 7.24 10.64
CA LYS A 55 6.80 7.19 11.49
C LYS A 55 8.04 6.84 10.68
N VAL A 56 7.95 5.88 9.75
CA VAL A 56 9.03 5.60 8.80
C VAL A 56 9.27 6.82 7.91
N GLY A 57 8.23 7.36 7.25
CA GLY A 57 8.35 8.52 6.35
C GLY A 57 9.03 9.72 7.01
N LYS A 58 8.70 10.04 8.28
CA LYS A 58 9.34 11.11 9.04
C LYS A 58 10.86 10.95 9.17
N ARG A 59 11.40 9.73 9.27
CA ARG A 59 12.86 9.47 9.31
C ARG A 59 13.56 9.95 8.04
N TYR A 60 12.84 9.98 6.93
CA TYR A 60 13.34 10.37 5.61
C TYR A 60 12.91 11.78 5.20
N GLY A 61 12.18 12.52 6.04
CA GLY A 61 11.58 13.81 5.69
C GLY A 61 12.58 14.89 5.24
N LEU A 62 13.85 14.78 5.64
CA LEU A 62 14.92 15.70 5.23
C LEU A 62 15.80 15.16 4.09
N LYS A 63 15.64 13.88 3.70
CA LYS A 63 16.47 13.27 2.65
C LYS A 63 16.00 13.71 1.28
N THR A 64 16.89 14.22 0.44
CA THR A 64 16.55 14.66 -0.93
C THR A 64 16.28 13.50 -1.88
N THR A 65 16.89 12.33 -1.63
CA THR A 65 16.74 11.14 -2.47
C THR A 65 16.58 9.87 -1.61
N PRO A 66 15.44 9.68 -0.93
CA PRO A 66 15.17 8.48 -0.16
C PRO A 66 15.11 7.26 -1.10
N LYS A 67 15.78 6.17 -0.72
CA LYS A 67 15.82 4.92 -1.49
C LYS A 67 14.70 3.99 -1.03
N VAL A 68 13.96 3.43 -1.97
CA VAL A 68 12.84 2.49 -1.70
C VAL A 68 13.29 1.34 -0.80
N ASP A 69 14.43 0.71 -1.09
CA ASP A 69 14.91 -0.45 -0.30
C ASP A 69 15.20 -0.12 1.17
N LYS A 70 15.61 1.12 1.45
CA LYS A 70 15.85 1.58 2.83
C LYS A 70 14.54 1.82 3.57
N VAL A 71 13.57 2.46 2.90
CA VAL A 71 12.22 2.64 3.43
C VAL A 71 11.53 1.30 3.66
N LEU A 72 11.69 0.34 2.73
CA LEU A 72 11.18 -1.02 2.85
C LEU A 72 11.76 -1.74 4.07
N ALA A 73 13.08 -1.76 4.24
CA ALA A 73 13.71 -2.41 5.40
C ALA A 73 13.25 -1.81 6.75
N ASP A 74 13.03 -0.49 6.79
CA ASP A 74 12.48 0.19 7.97
C ASP A 74 11.02 -0.17 8.24
N LEU A 75 10.22 -0.33 7.18
CA LEU A 75 8.83 -0.82 7.29
C LEU A 75 8.82 -2.27 7.78
N GLU A 76 9.62 -3.17 7.20
CA GLU A 76 9.72 -4.58 7.63
C GLU A 76 10.04 -4.66 9.12
N THR A 77 11.05 -3.90 9.56
CA THR A 77 11.48 -3.86 10.95
C THR A 77 10.38 -3.32 11.87
N LEU A 78 9.75 -2.21 11.49
CA LEU A 78 8.74 -1.56 12.32
C LEU A 78 7.47 -2.40 12.39
N PHE A 79 6.98 -2.90 11.26
CA PHE A 79 5.76 -3.71 11.20
C PHE A 79 5.94 -5.04 11.95
N GLY A 80 7.10 -5.70 11.79
CA GLY A 80 7.41 -6.91 12.55
C GLY A 80 7.37 -6.70 14.07
N LYS A 81 7.91 -5.58 14.56
CA LYS A 81 7.91 -5.25 16.01
C LYS A 81 6.52 -4.94 16.57
N HIS A 82 5.63 -4.42 15.74
CA HIS A 82 4.31 -3.97 16.18
C HIS A 82 3.19 -4.92 15.73
N GLY A 83 3.47 -6.19 15.42
CA GLY A 83 2.43 -7.18 15.11
C GLY A 83 1.71 -6.94 13.78
N LEU A 84 2.34 -6.22 12.85
CA LEU A 84 1.93 -6.09 11.44
C LEU A 84 2.85 -6.92 10.53
N GLY A 85 3.48 -7.97 11.08
CA GLY A 85 4.32 -8.90 10.33
C GLY A 85 3.52 -9.84 9.43
N GLY A 86 4.22 -10.66 8.66
CA GLY A 86 3.58 -11.60 7.73
C GLY A 86 3.04 -10.95 6.45
N ILE A 87 3.44 -9.70 6.18
CA ILE A 87 3.26 -9.04 4.89
C ILE A 87 4.45 -9.40 4.01
N SER A 88 4.18 -9.84 2.79
CA SER A 88 5.21 -10.15 1.81
C SER A 88 6.04 -8.92 1.48
N LYS A 89 7.28 -9.17 1.05
CA LYS A 89 8.20 -8.11 0.67
C LYS A 89 7.69 -7.33 -0.54
N ASP A 90 7.06 -7.99 -1.50
CA ASP A 90 6.54 -7.35 -2.71
C ASP A 90 5.34 -6.45 -2.39
N CYS A 91 4.42 -6.89 -1.53
CA CYS A 91 3.33 -6.04 -1.06
C CYS A 91 3.86 -4.82 -0.29
N LEU A 92 4.78 -5.04 0.66
CA LEU A 92 5.33 -3.95 1.48
C LEU A 92 6.15 -2.95 0.65
N LYS A 93 6.77 -3.40 -0.45
CA LYS A 93 7.47 -2.54 -1.40
C LYS A 93 6.54 -1.54 -2.08
N CYS A 94 5.27 -1.86 -2.34
CA CYS A 94 4.29 -0.90 -2.85
C CYS A 94 4.11 0.29 -1.89
N PHE A 95 3.98 0.00 -0.59
CA PHE A 95 3.87 1.05 0.44
C PHE A 95 5.17 1.85 0.58
N ALA A 96 6.33 1.20 0.48
CA ALA A 96 7.62 1.88 0.48
C ALA A 96 7.77 2.84 -0.73
N GLN A 97 7.37 2.40 -1.93
CA GLN A 97 7.34 3.24 -3.13
C GLN A 97 6.38 4.43 -2.97
N SER A 98 5.20 4.20 -2.40
CA SER A 98 4.23 5.26 -2.10
C SER A 98 4.78 6.29 -1.12
N LEU A 99 5.43 5.86 -0.03
CA LEU A 99 6.12 6.76 0.89
C LEU A 99 7.22 7.57 0.21
N VAL A 100 8.05 6.94 -0.63
CA VAL A 100 9.07 7.65 -1.41
C VAL A 100 8.43 8.68 -2.35
N CYS A 101 7.32 8.34 -3.01
CA CYS A 101 6.56 9.28 -3.82
C CYS A 101 6.11 10.49 -3.01
N VAL A 102 5.49 10.29 -1.84
CA VAL A 102 5.05 11.38 -0.95
C VAL A 102 6.23 12.24 -0.50
N LEU A 103 7.36 11.62 -0.13
CA LEU A 103 8.57 12.33 0.28
C LEU A 103 9.19 13.17 -0.83
N MET A 104 9.03 12.77 -2.09
CA MET A 104 9.59 13.44 -3.26
C MET A 104 8.65 14.48 -3.87
N LYS A 105 7.34 14.23 -3.84
CA LYS A 105 6.33 15.03 -4.55
C LYS A 105 5.43 15.85 -3.63
N CYS A 106 5.24 15.41 -2.38
CA CYS A 106 4.23 15.96 -1.48
C CYS A 106 4.76 16.45 -0.14
N ARG A 107 6.08 16.43 0.09
CA ARG A 107 6.70 16.84 1.35
C ARG A 107 6.23 18.18 1.87
N GLY A 108 6.21 19.21 1.02
CA GLY A 108 5.77 20.56 1.40
C GLY A 108 4.30 20.59 1.80
N ALA A 109 3.44 19.95 1.00
CA ALA A 109 2.01 19.86 1.25
C ALA A 109 1.67 19.10 2.55
N CYS A 110 2.46 18.07 2.87
CA CYS A 110 2.27 17.22 4.04
C CYS A 110 2.99 17.71 5.32
N LEU A 111 3.71 18.84 5.26
CA LEU A 111 4.48 19.35 6.40
C LEU A 111 3.58 19.66 7.61
N LYS A 112 2.38 20.18 7.36
CA LYS A 112 1.40 20.55 8.40
C LYS A 112 0.61 19.34 8.95
N GLY A 113 0.79 18.16 8.36
CA GLY A 113 0.16 16.93 8.81
C GLY A 113 -0.43 16.10 7.67
N PRO A 114 -0.68 14.80 7.91
CA PRO A 114 -1.17 13.90 6.88
C PRO A 114 -2.62 14.19 6.47
N CYS A 115 -3.47 14.69 7.38
CA CYS A 115 -4.89 14.94 7.13
C CYS A 115 -5.21 16.41 6.81
N THR A 116 -4.25 17.15 6.25
CA THR A 116 -4.53 18.44 5.62
C THR A 116 -4.99 18.22 4.19
N ASP A 117 -5.86 19.09 3.69
CA ASP A 117 -6.38 18.98 2.33
C ASP A 117 -5.25 19.07 1.30
N ASP A 118 -4.26 19.94 1.53
CA ASP A 118 -3.05 20.03 0.70
C ASP A 118 -2.32 18.68 0.57
N CYS A 119 -2.12 17.99 1.69
CA CYS A 119 -1.42 16.70 1.70
C CYS A 119 -2.24 15.63 0.98
N GLN A 120 -3.53 15.53 1.31
CA GLN A 120 -4.44 14.54 0.73
C GLN A 120 -4.58 14.74 -0.79
N ASN A 121 -4.81 15.97 -1.23
CA ASN A 121 -4.90 16.32 -2.65
C ASN A 121 -3.57 16.12 -3.40
N CYS A 122 -2.43 16.32 -2.73
CA CYS A 122 -1.14 16.00 -3.33
C CYS A 122 -0.95 14.49 -3.51
N PHE A 123 -1.27 13.70 -2.49
CA PHE A 123 -1.19 12.24 -2.54
C PHE A 123 -2.10 11.66 -3.63
N ASP A 124 -3.37 12.07 -3.64
CA ASP A 124 -4.36 11.62 -4.62
C ASP A 124 -3.88 11.87 -6.06
N ARG A 125 -3.28 13.04 -6.31
CA ARG A 125 -2.80 13.45 -7.64
C ARG A 125 -1.52 12.77 -8.08
N ASN A 126 -0.57 12.52 -7.16
CA ASN A 126 0.80 12.15 -7.53
C ASN A 126 1.15 10.69 -7.22
N CYS A 127 0.55 10.09 -6.19
CA CYS A 127 1.05 8.85 -5.61
C CYS A 127 -0.01 7.74 -5.52
N LYS A 128 -1.28 8.09 -5.38
CA LYS A 128 -2.36 7.12 -5.14
C LYS A 128 -2.54 6.13 -6.28
N SER A 129 -2.57 6.59 -7.53
CA SER A 129 -2.79 5.70 -8.68
C SER A 129 -1.74 4.59 -8.75
N ALA A 130 -0.45 4.94 -8.60
CA ALA A 130 0.63 3.97 -8.62
C ALA A 130 0.58 3.00 -7.43
N LEU A 131 0.18 3.48 -6.23
CA LEU A 131 -0.03 2.60 -5.08
C LEU A 131 -1.15 1.59 -5.38
N LEU A 132 -2.30 2.08 -5.83
CA LEU A 132 -3.49 1.28 -6.11
C LEU A 132 -3.23 0.21 -7.18
N GLU A 133 -2.54 0.58 -8.26
CA GLU A 133 -2.07 -0.35 -9.28
C GLU A 133 -1.13 -1.41 -8.68
N CYS A 134 -0.14 -0.99 -7.89
CA CYS A 134 0.84 -1.89 -7.29
C CYS A 134 0.20 -2.92 -6.35
N ILE A 135 -0.78 -2.52 -5.54
CA ILE A 135 -1.47 -3.43 -4.60
C ILE A 135 -2.66 -4.16 -5.24
N GLY A 136 -3.00 -3.88 -6.51
CA GLY A 136 -4.10 -4.51 -7.24
C GLY A 136 -5.48 -4.12 -6.73
N LYS A 137 -5.68 -2.87 -6.30
CA LYS A 137 -6.96 -2.36 -5.80
C LYS A 137 -7.38 -1.10 -6.52
N THR A 138 -8.69 -0.84 -6.55
CA THR A 138 -9.26 0.40 -7.12
C THR A 138 -9.43 1.50 -6.07
N SER A 139 -9.41 1.14 -4.79
CA SER A 139 -9.48 2.06 -3.67
C SER A 139 -8.87 1.43 -2.42
N ILE A 140 -8.52 2.27 -1.45
CA ILE A 140 -8.13 1.89 -0.09
C ILE A 140 -8.83 2.82 0.90
N PRO A 141 -9.12 2.35 2.12
CA PRO A 141 -9.63 3.21 3.18
C PRO A 141 -8.64 4.33 3.47
N ASN A 142 -9.18 5.51 3.77
CA ASN A 142 -8.40 6.67 4.17
C ASN A 142 -8.58 6.89 5.69
N PRO A 143 -7.51 6.80 6.51
CA PRO A 143 -7.65 6.99 7.96
C PRO A 143 -8.13 8.40 8.33
N CYS A 144 -7.91 9.39 7.46
CA CYS A 144 -8.39 10.76 7.66
C CYS A 144 -9.92 10.90 7.55
N LYS A 145 -10.66 9.87 7.10
CA LYS A 145 -12.13 9.79 7.27
C LYS A 145 -12.53 9.90 8.75
N TRP A 146 -11.67 9.43 9.65
CA TRP A 146 -11.81 9.53 11.11
C TRP A 146 -10.70 10.43 11.69
N LYS A 147 -10.51 11.62 11.11
CA LYS A 147 -9.40 12.54 11.40
C LYS A 147 -9.13 12.73 12.89
N GLU A 148 -10.16 12.98 13.69
CA GLU A 148 -9.97 13.25 15.13
C GLU A 148 -9.40 12.05 15.88
N ASP A 149 -9.94 10.86 15.65
CA ASP A 149 -9.48 9.61 16.27
C ASP A 149 -8.09 9.25 15.74
N TYR A 150 -7.90 9.34 14.43
CA TYR A 150 -6.64 9.00 13.79
C TYR A 150 -5.50 9.88 14.27
N LEU A 151 -5.70 11.20 14.36
CA LEU A 151 -4.64 12.12 14.81
C LEU A 151 -4.31 11.95 16.30
N LYS A 152 -5.26 11.46 17.12
CA LYS A 152 -5.06 11.16 18.55
C LYS A 152 -4.55 9.74 18.81
N TYR A 153 -4.57 8.88 17.79
CA TYR A 153 -4.15 7.48 17.92
C TYR A 153 -2.70 7.38 18.41
N LYS A 154 -2.50 6.56 19.45
CA LYS A 154 -1.18 6.34 20.05
C LYS A 154 -0.57 5.09 19.43
N PHE A 155 0.36 5.32 18.50
CA PHE A 155 1.12 4.22 17.92
C PHE A 155 1.93 3.50 19.04
N PRO A 156 1.74 2.18 19.21
CA PRO A 156 2.38 1.42 20.28
C PRO A 156 3.89 1.24 20.08
#